data_AF-A0A351SRG2-F1
#
_entry.id   AF-A0A351SRG2-F1
#
_cell.length_a   1.000
_cell.length_b   1.000
_cell.length_c   1.000
_cell.angle_alpha   90.00
_cell.angle_beta   90.00
_cell.angle_gamma   90.00
#
_symmetry.space_group_name_H-M   'P 1'
#
loop_
_entity.id
_entity.type
_entity.pdbx_description
1 polymer ?
#
loop_
_entity_poly.entity_id
_entity_poly.type
_entity_poly.pdbx_seq_one_letter_code
_entity_poly.pdbx_strand_id
1 'polypeptide(L)'
;FDEINKKETLKIIKYFLERGNQVQIATKKYVSYDDIKYLIPLIKYYGQLVIYVSSSTITHYEKDEVGTCPPDMRFRTFDLISHDIPVVLYMKPVLQSVTIEDLSEYKKLIIDKHISNVVVGSLFTEDVGTEPVHFSNETKLFYSECDDEKVIIKELNSITKVWRRSTEVMNRFKDDARKIDKISEEVDKLLKSDHSGHGIEHINRVYKMSLRFATNENADLFVVSLIALLHEVDDYKLFGEASACNLTNAKMIMDKTKIDSKTQERVLESIKTIGYKKSLAGIRPASLEGMIVSDADMCDGLGATGILRTFEYQKNYGRPFFNKNVFPNGNVNRDTYNIVDDCAVCHCFDKLLRLKSIMLTNSGKEEASRRHDIVVSFLYHLFKEENAPEWTEYLDNFLENLKS
;
A
#
# COMPACT_ATOMS: atom_id res chain seq x y z
N PHE A 1 9.10 26.75 -0.08
CA PHE A 1 10.45 26.42 0.40
C PHE A 1 11.41 27.45 -0.16
N ASP A 2 11.62 28.55 0.55
CA ASP A 2 12.66 29.54 0.21
C ASP A 2 13.83 29.31 1.17
N GLU A 3 15.08 29.35 0.70
CA GLU A 3 16.27 29.06 1.53
C GLU A 3 16.34 29.95 2.77
N ILE A 4 15.82 31.18 2.67
CA ILE A 4 15.76 32.14 3.79
C ILE A 4 14.82 31.65 4.90
N ASN A 5 13.66 31.10 4.56
CA ASN A 5 12.58 30.77 5.50
C ASN A 5 12.42 29.26 5.74
N LYS A 6 13.26 28.44 5.12
CA LYS A 6 13.18 26.98 5.13
C LYS A 6 13.19 26.43 6.56
N LYS A 7 14.12 26.88 7.39
CA LYS A 7 14.26 26.44 8.78
C LYS A 7 13.02 26.75 9.63
N GLU A 8 12.46 27.95 9.50
CA GLU A 8 11.26 28.39 10.21
C GLU A 8 10.03 27.62 9.73
N THR A 9 9.89 27.45 8.41
CA THR A 9 8.82 26.64 7.79
C THR A 9 8.82 25.22 8.36
N LEU A 10 10.00 24.61 8.43
CA LEU A 10 10.19 23.26 8.94
C LEU A 10 9.87 23.12 10.44
N LYS A 11 10.17 24.15 11.26
CA LYS A 11 9.75 24.18 12.68
C LYS A 11 8.22 24.21 12.81
N ILE A 12 7.54 24.98 11.97
CA ILE A 12 6.08 25.08 11.97
C ILE A 12 5.45 23.75 11.54
N ILE A 13 5.97 23.13 10.47
CA ILE A 13 5.50 21.81 10.02
C ILE A 13 5.63 20.79 11.15
N LYS A 14 6.81 20.71 11.79
CA LYS A 14 7.05 19.85 12.96
C LYS A 14 6.00 20.07 14.05
N TYR A 15 5.76 21.32 14.44
CA TYR A 15 4.79 21.68 15.48
C TYR A 15 3.38 21.15 15.21
N PHE A 16 2.93 21.23 13.95
CA PHE A 16 1.61 20.76 13.54
C PHE A 16 1.53 19.24 13.46
N LEU A 17 2.56 18.58 12.91
CA LEU A 17 2.61 17.12 12.80
C LEU A 17 2.56 16.44 14.18
N GLU A 18 3.33 16.94 15.16
CA GLU A 18 3.34 16.42 16.54
C GLU A 18 1.93 16.44 17.17
N ARG A 19 1.15 17.48 16.86
CA ARG A 19 -0.23 17.65 17.34
C ARG A 19 -1.27 16.86 16.55
N GLY A 20 -0.86 16.07 15.55
CA GLY A 20 -1.78 15.32 14.70
C GLY A 20 -2.52 16.18 13.67
N ASN A 21 -2.12 17.44 13.48
CA ASN A 21 -2.70 18.29 12.46
C ASN A 21 -2.18 17.88 11.08
N GLN A 22 -3.04 18.03 10.09
CA GLN A 22 -2.69 17.84 8.69
C GLN A 22 -1.95 19.07 8.17
N VAL A 23 -0.93 18.86 7.35
CA VAL A 23 -0.06 19.90 6.82
C VAL A 23 0.01 19.77 5.30
N GLN A 24 -0.35 20.86 4.61
CA GLN A 24 -0.18 21.02 3.17
C GLN A 24 1.00 21.96 2.92
N ILE A 25 1.92 21.57 2.02
CA ILE A 25 3.01 22.43 1.55
C ILE A 25 2.85 22.62 0.04
N ALA A 26 2.53 23.83 -0.42
CA ALA A 26 2.58 24.17 -1.84
C ALA A 26 3.88 24.92 -2.15
N THR A 27 4.59 24.49 -3.20
CA THR A 27 5.91 25.04 -3.49
C THR A 27 6.24 24.98 -4.98
N LYS A 28 6.88 26.03 -5.50
CA LYS A 28 7.53 26.05 -6.84
C LYS A 28 9.05 25.82 -6.73
N LYS A 29 9.48 25.13 -5.68
CA LYS A 29 10.88 24.88 -5.32
C LYS A 29 11.06 23.39 -5.04
N TYR A 30 12.23 22.85 -5.35
CA TYR A 30 12.56 21.45 -5.07
C TYR A 30 12.54 21.18 -3.57
N VAL A 31 11.96 20.05 -3.17
CA VAL A 31 12.03 19.51 -1.81
C VAL A 31 12.68 18.14 -1.88
N SER A 32 13.84 18.00 -1.26
CA SER A 32 14.59 16.74 -1.22
C SER A 32 14.14 15.85 -0.07
N TYR A 33 14.49 14.56 -0.13
CA TYR A 33 14.29 13.64 1.00
C TYR A 33 15.02 14.16 2.25
N ASP A 34 16.24 14.66 2.10
CA ASP A 34 17.04 15.20 3.21
C ASP A 34 16.37 16.38 3.92
N ASP A 35 15.58 17.17 3.20
CA ASP A 35 14.86 18.31 3.77
C ASP A 35 13.75 17.88 4.74
N ILE A 36 13.16 16.71 4.52
CA ILE A 36 11.97 16.26 5.26
C ILE A 36 12.18 14.97 6.06
N LYS A 37 13.32 14.27 5.92
CA LYS A 37 13.55 12.96 6.54
C LYS A 37 13.30 12.90 8.05
N TYR A 38 13.56 14.00 8.77
CA TYR A 38 13.33 14.08 10.22
C TYR A 38 11.88 14.38 10.59
N LEU A 39 11.04 14.77 9.62
CA LEU A 39 9.60 14.91 9.80
C LEU A 39 8.87 13.58 9.62
N ILE A 40 9.42 12.65 8.83
CA ILE A 40 8.80 11.34 8.53
C ILE A 40 8.39 10.58 9.80
N PRO A 41 9.25 10.47 10.85
CA PRO A 41 8.86 9.78 12.08
C PRO A 41 7.71 10.45 12.86
N LEU A 42 7.36 11.71 12.53
CA LEU A 42 6.28 12.46 13.17
C LEU A 42 4.93 12.26 12.47
N ILE A 43 4.93 11.68 11.28
CA ILE A 43 3.73 11.41 10.48
C ILE A 43 3.00 10.20 11.07
N LYS A 44 1.74 10.40 11.46
CA LYS A 44 0.89 9.41 12.11
C LYS A 44 0.03 8.62 11.13
N TYR A 45 -0.26 9.18 9.96
CA TYR A 45 -1.04 8.54 8.91
C TYR A 45 -0.65 9.07 7.53
N TYR A 46 -0.86 8.25 6.50
CA TYR A 46 -0.58 8.64 5.11
C TYR A 46 -1.41 9.85 4.69
N GLY A 47 -0.74 10.89 4.20
CA GLY A 47 -1.36 12.17 3.87
C GLY A 47 -1.61 13.11 5.05
N GLN A 48 -1.01 12.85 6.22
CA GLN A 48 -0.88 13.89 7.25
C GLN A 48 0.01 15.04 6.75
N LEU A 49 1.11 14.72 6.06
CA LEU A 49 1.93 15.67 5.32
C LEU A 49 1.71 15.44 3.83
N VAL A 50 1.36 16.49 3.07
CA VAL A 50 1.18 16.42 1.62
C VAL A 50 1.95 17.56 0.96
N ILE A 51 2.77 17.23 -0.03
CA ILE A 51 3.57 18.20 -0.79
C ILE A 51 2.91 18.43 -2.15
N TYR A 52 2.66 19.68 -2.48
CA TYR A 52 2.09 20.13 -3.74
C TYR A 52 3.20 20.81 -4.54
N VAL A 53 3.55 20.20 -5.68
CA VAL A 53 4.53 20.75 -6.61
C VAL A 53 3.78 21.61 -7.61
N SER A 54 3.88 22.92 -7.43
CA SER A 54 3.17 23.90 -8.24
C SER A 54 3.82 24.08 -9.59
N SER A 55 3.03 23.99 -10.67
CA SER A 55 3.48 24.19 -12.05
C SER A 55 2.31 24.63 -12.93
N SER A 56 2.33 25.89 -13.38
CA SER A 56 1.37 26.42 -14.35
C SER A 56 1.81 26.14 -15.79
N THR A 57 3.12 26.07 -16.04
CA THR A 57 3.70 25.74 -17.34
C THR A 57 5.04 25.03 -17.15
N ILE A 58 5.38 24.16 -18.09
CA ILE A 58 6.67 23.47 -18.19
C ILE A 58 7.57 24.23 -19.15
N THR A 59 7.11 24.54 -20.37
CA THR A 59 7.96 25.13 -21.41
C THR A 59 8.10 26.65 -21.30
N HIS A 60 7.11 27.35 -20.75
CA HIS A 60 7.11 28.82 -20.62
C HIS A 60 7.50 29.32 -19.21
N TYR A 61 8.03 28.45 -18.35
CA TYR A 61 8.28 28.78 -16.94
C TYR A 61 9.22 29.98 -16.74
N GLU A 62 10.19 30.21 -17.62
CA GLU A 62 11.12 31.36 -17.53
C GLU A 62 10.39 32.70 -17.70
N LYS A 63 9.31 32.70 -18.48
CA LYS A 63 8.49 33.89 -18.75
C LYS A 63 7.36 34.04 -17.73
N ASP A 64 6.61 32.97 -17.51
CA ASP A 64 5.34 33.03 -16.77
C ASP A 64 5.46 32.59 -15.30
N GLU A 65 6.62 32.04 -14.89
CA GLU A 65 6.91 31.63 -13.51
C GLU A 65 8.27 32.15 -13.00
N VAL A 66 8.54 33.43 -13.25
CA VAL A 66 9.81 34.10 -12.89
C VAL A 66 10.17 33.89 -11.41
N GLY A 67 11.45 33.57 -11.14
CA GLY A 67 11.97 33.40 -9.78
C GLY A 67 11.70 32.03 -9.15
N THR A 68 11.08 31.11 -9.89
CA THR A 68 10.80 29.74 -9.44
C THR A 68 11.93 28.78 -9.79
N CYS A 69 11.90 27.59 -9.20
CA CYS A 69 12.83 26.52 -9.58
C CYS A 69 12.42 25.95 -10.95
N PRO A 70 13.39 25.67 -11.85
CA PRO A 70 13.10 25.01 -13.12
C PRO A 70 12.24 23.74 -12.95
N PRO A 71 11.27 23.47 -13.85
CA PRO A 71 10.38 22.32 -13.79
C PRO A 71 11.10 20.99 -13.59
N ASP A 72 12.16 20.72 -14.34
CA ASP A 72 12.98 19.51 -14.26
C ASP A 72 13.59 19.31 -12.86
N MET A 73 13.99 20.38 -12.19
CA MET A 73 14.53 20.33 -10.84
C MET A 73 13.42 20.18 -9.80
N ARG A 74 12.32 20.95 -9.87
CA ARG A 74 11.23 20.84 -8.88
C ARG A 74 10.45 19.53 -8.99
N PHE A 75 10.33 18.93 -10.18
CA PHE A 75 9.65 17.65 -10.37
C PHE A 75 10.43 16.46 -9.80
N ARG A 76 11.70 16.61 -9.43
CA ARG A 76 12.41 15.62 -8.60
C ARG A 76 11.79 15.45 -7.22
N THR A 77 10.95 16.39 -6.78
CA THR A 77 10.18 16.25 -5.53
C THR A 77 9.23 15.04 -5.58
N PHE A 78 8.78 14.59 -6.76
CA PHE A 78 7.94 13.39 -6.88
C PHE A 78 8.66 12.10 -6.45
N ASP A 79 9.99 12.11 -6.36
CA ASP A 79 10.76 10.98 -5.83
C ASP A 79 10.46 10.73 -4.34
N LEU A 80 9.82 11.67 -3.63
CA LEU A 80 9.35 11.47 -2.26
C LEU A 80 8.18 10.48 -2.15
N ILE A 81 7.51 10.15 -3.26
CA ILE A 81 6.43 9.16 -3.27
C ILE A 81 6.95 7.79 -2.80
N SER A 82 8.17 7.40 -3.19
CA SER A 82 8.81 6.15 -2.75
C SER A 82 9.21 6.15 -1.26
N HIS A 83 9.02 7.28 -0.56
CA HIS A 83 9.27 7.45 0.86
C HIS A 83 7.98 7.63 1.67
N ASP A 84 6.85 7.14 1.16
CA ASP A 84 5.52 7.20 1.78
C ASP A 84 5.01 8.64 2.00
N ILE A 85 5.50 9.61 1.21
CA ILE A 85 5.05 11.00 1.25
C ILE A 85 4.22 11.30 0.00
N PRO A 86 2.92 11.59 0.13
CA PRO A 86 2.11 11.94 -1.02
C PRO A 86 2.56 13.27 -1.61
N VAL A 87 2.87 13.23 -2.90
CA VAL A 87 3.20 14.40 -3.71
C VAL A 87 2.13 14.60 -4.78
N VAL A 88 1.63 15.83 -4.90
CA VAL A 88 0.51 16.19 -5.76
C VAL A 88 1.00 17.20 -6.78
N LEU A 89 0.72 16.95 -8.06
CA LEU A 89 0.96 17.96 -9.10
C LEU A 89 -0.09 19.06 -8.96
N TYR A 90 0.33 20.31 -8.81
CA TYR A 90 -0.54 21.44 -8.54
C TYR A 90 -0.53 22.44 -9.71
N MET A 91 -1.38 22.19 -10.69
CA MET A 91 -1.59 23.01 -11.89
C MET A 91 -2.60 24.12 -11.60
N LYS A 92 -2.21 25.06 -10.73
CA LYS A 92 -3.04 26.21 -10.36
C LYS A 92 -2.19 27.48 -10.24
N PRO A 93 -2.46 28.53 -11.05
CA PRO A 93 -3.53 28.61 -12.04
C PRO A 93 -3.21 27.88 -13.35
N VAL A 94 -4.25 27.45 -14.07
CA VAL A 94 -4.20 27.18 -15.52
C VAL A 94 -4.14 28.53 -16.25
N LEU A 95 -3.16 28.66 -17.15
CA LEU A 95 -2.92 29.84 -17.98
C LEU A 95 -3.50 29.58 -19.37
N GLN A 96 -4.44 30.42 -19.78
CA GLN A 96 -5.10 30.33 -21.09
C GLN A 96 -4.07 30.33 -22.23
N SER A 97 -4.19 29.37 -23.12
CA SER A 97 -3.34 29.11 -24.27
C SER A 97 -1.87 28.82 -23.97
N VAL A 98 -1.50 28.64 -22.69
CA VAL A 98 -0.11 28.34 -22.28
C VAL A 98 -0.05 26.97 -21.62
N THR A 99 -0.83 26.74 -20.56
CA THR A 99 -0.78 25.45 -19.84
C THR A 99 -1.21 24.27 -20.71
N ILE A 100 -2.11 24.51 -21.67
CA ILE A 100 -2.58 23.45 -22.58
C ILE A 100 -1.51 22.99 -23.57
N GLU A 101 -0.55 23.86 -23.92
CA GLU A 101 0.57 23.52 -24.81
C GLU A 101 1.48 22.47 -24.16
N ASP A 102 1.58 22.48 -22.83
CA ASP A 102 2.37 21.53 -22.03
C ASP A 102 1.61 20.23 -21.66
N LEU A 103 0.39 20.02 -22.18
CA LEU A 103 -0.46 18.90 -21.73
C LEU A 103 0.19 17.53 -21.98
N SER A 104 0.92 17.38 -23.08
CA SER A 104 1.61 16.12 -23.42
C SER A 104 2.74 15.83 -22.43
N GLU A 105 3.49 16.85 -22.04
CA GLU A 105 4.59 16.83 -21.09
C GLU A 105 4.06 16.51 -19.68
N TYR A 106 2.93 17.09 -19.28
CA TYR A 106 2.28 16.76 -18.01
C TYR A 106 1.79 15.30 -18.00
N LYS A 107 1.17 14.80 -19.08
CA LYS A 107 0.78 13.39 -19.18
C LYS A 107 1.97 12.46 -19.03
N LYS A 108 3.08 12.77 -19.71
CA LYS A 108 4.33 12.02 -19.61
C LYS A 108 4.86 12.03 -18.17
N LEU A 109 4.93 13.20 -17.54
CA LEU A 109 5.36 13.35 -16.14
C LEU A 109 4.50 12.50 -15.19
N ILE A 110 3.18 12.54 -15.35
CA ILE A 110 2.24 11.79 -14.50
C ILE A 110 2.48 10.28 -14.60
N ILE A 111 2.71 9.78 -15.81
CA ILE A 111 2.98 8.36 -16.05
C ILE A 111 4.35 7.98 -15.50
N ASP A 112 5.41 8.72 -15.87
CA ASP A 112 6.80 8.42 -15.53
C ASP A 112 7.06 8.51 -14.01
N LYS A 113 6.39 9.44 -13.32
CA LYS A 113 6.52 9.65 -11.87
C LYS A 113 5.37 9.06 -11.06
N HIS A 114 4.48 8.31 -11.71
CA HIS A 114 3.38 7.63 -11.05
C HIS A 114 2.50 8.55 -10.18
N ILE A 115 2.17 9.73 -10.70
CA ILE A 115 1.45 10.76 -9.94
C ILE A 115 -0.03 10.40 -9.86
N SER A 116 -0.50 10.00 -8.68
CA SER A 116 -1.89 9.56 -8.48
C SER A 116 -2.90 10.69 -8.29
N ASN A 117 -2.45 11.92 -8.00
CA ASN A 117 -3.31 13.06 -7.74
C ASN A 117 -2.77 14.32 -8.42
N VAL A 118 -3.64 15.00 -9.16
CA VAL A 118 -3.36 16.29 -9.79
C VAL A 118 -4.45 17.27 -9.38
N VAL A 119 -4.09 18.47 -8.97
CA VAL A 119 -5.05 19.57 -8.84
C VAL A 119 -4.93 20.45 -10.07
N VAL A 120 -6.04 20.68 -10.74
CA VAL A 120 -6.16 21.63 -11.84
C VAL A 120 -7.15 22.70 -11.40
N GLY A 121 -6.74 23.97 -11.46
CA GLY A 121 -7.61 25.05 -11.02
C GLY A 121 -7.38 26.34 -11.78
N SER A 122 -8.45 27.13 -11.88
CA SER A 122 -8.47 28.39 -12.60
C SER A 122 -7.72 29.52 -11.87
N LEU A 123 -7.45 30.59 -12.63
CA LEU A 123 -6.94 31.87 -12.14
C LEU A 123 -7.99 32.58 -11.27
N PHE A 124 -7.52 33.35 -10.29
CA PHE A 124 -8.37 34.27 -9.54
C PHE A 124 -8.24 35.67 -10.14
N THR A 125 -9.36 36.30 -10.44
CA THR A 125 -9.42 37.64 -11.04
C THR A 125 -10.25 38.58 -10.19
N GLU A 126 -10.04 39.88 -10.34
CA GLU A 126 -10.91 40.90 -9.73
C GLU A 126 -12.20 41.15 -10.52
N ASP A 127 -12.23 40.68 -11.78
CA ASP A 127 -13.42 40.70 -12.61
C ASP A 127 -14.53 39.82 -11.99
N VAL A 128 -15.77 40.32 -11.98
CA VAL A 128 -16.92 39.62 -11.40
C VAL A 128 -17.15 38.30 -12.15
N GLY A 129 -16.73 37.20 -11.53
CA GLY A 129 -16.93 35.84 -12.00
C GLY A 129 -18.15 35.15 -11.37
N THR A 130 -18.31 33.86 -11.65
CA THR A 130 -19.51 33.08 -11.26
C THR A 130 -19.53 32.68 -9.78
N GLU A 131 -18.37 32.50 -9.16
CA GLU A 131 -18.21 32.14 -7.75
C GLU A 131 -17.16 33.04 -7.08
N PRO A 132 -17.44 33.67 -5.93
CA PRO A 132 -16.44 34.40 -5.16
C PRO A 132 -15.48 33.44 -4.44
N VAL A 133 -14.23 33.85 -4.24
CA VAL A 133 -13.24 33.06 -3.51
C VAL A 133 -13.53 33.08 -2.01
N HIS A 134 -13.90 31.92 -1.44
CA HIS A 134 -14.40 31.76 -0.06
C HIS A 134 -13.50 32.27 1.08
N PHE A 135 -12.20 32.49 0.85
CA PHE A 135 -11.26 32.99 1.87
C PHE A 135 -10.88 34.47 1.68
N SER A 136 -11.42 35.13 0.67
CA SER A 136 -11.27 36.56 0.49
C SER A 136 -12.30 37.26 1.38
N ASN A 137 -11.85 37.93 2.45
CA ASN A 137 -12.72 38.72 3.34
C ASN A 137 -13.48 39.84 2.60
N GLU A 138 -13.06 40.14 1.37
CA GLU A 138 -13.69 41.09 0.48
C GLU A 138 -14.12 40.29 -0.76
N THR A 139 -15.38 40.39 -1.20
CA THR A 139 -15.92 39.72 -2.41
C THR A 139 -15.32 40.26 -3.72
N LYS A 140 -14.00 40.46 -3.74
CA LYS A 140 -13.22 41.09 -4.79
C LYS A 140 -12.58 40.08 -5.72
N LEU A 141 -12.25 38.87 -5.24
CA LEU A 141 -11.65 37.83 -6.07
C LEU A 141 -12.70 36.79 -6.47
N PHE A 142 -12.74 36.50 -7.77
CA PHE A 142 -13.64 35.52 -8.37
C PHE A 142 -12.86 34.46 -9.13
N TYR A 143 -13.48 33.28 -9.28
CA TYR A 143 -12.98 32.27 -10.20
C TYR A 143 -13.23 32.71 -11.65
N SER A 144 -12.16 32.78 -12.45
CA SER A 144 -12.25 33.01 -13.89
C SER A 144 -12.16 31.68 -14.62
N GLU A 145 -13.28 31.21 -15.18
CA GLU A 145 -13.28 29.95 -15.95
C GLU A 145 -12.39 30.08 -17.19
N CYS A 146 -11.54 29.07 -17.40
CA CYS A 146 -10.66 28.94 -18.55
C CYS A 146 -11.11 27.71 -19.36
N ASP A 147 -11.30 27.87 -20.67
CA ASP A 147 -11.77 26.76 -21.53
C ASP A 147 -10.74 25.63 -21.60
N ASP A 148 -9.45 25.97 -21.57
CA ASP A 148 -8.36 24.99 -21.53
C ASP A 148 -8.43 24.12 -20.28
N GLU A 149 -8.91 24.67 -19.16
CA GLU A 149 -9.05 23.93 -17.91
C GLU A 149 -9.98 22.72 -18.08
N LYS A 150 -11.10 22.90 -18.83
CA LYS A 150 -12.07 21.81 -19.09
C LYS A 150 -11.42 20.71 -19.93
N VAL A 151 -10.61 21.08 -20.92
CA VAL A 151 -9.89 20.13 -21.78
C VAL A 151 -8.83 19.39 -20.98
N ILE A 152 -7.98 20.10 -20.23
CA ILE A 152 -6.92 19.53 -19.39
C ILE A 152 -7.52 18.54 -18.39
N ILE A 153 -8.60 18.90 -17.70
CA ILE A 153 -9.25 18.01 -16.73
C ILE A 153 -9.78 16.74 -17.39
N LYS A 154 -10.45 16.87 -18.54
CA LYS A 154 -10.98 15.71 -19.28
C LYS A 154 -9.85 14.75 -19.66
N GLU A 155 -8.78 15.29 -20.21
CA GLU A 155 -7.64 14.51 -20.68
C GLU A 155 -6.86 13.85 -19.53
N LEU A 156 -6.63 14.57 -18.44
CA LEU A 156 -5.90 14.03 -17.28
C LEU A 156 -6.73 13.03 -16.48
N ASN A 157 -8.07 13.16 -16.41
CA ASN A 157 -8.95 12.19 -15.75
C ASN A 157 -8.90 10.79 -16.37
N SER A 158 -8.41 10.66 -17.60
CA SER A 158 -8.23 9.36 -18.25
C SER A 158 -7.05 8.56 -17.69
N ILE A 159 -6.09 9.22 -17.01
CA ILE A 159 -4.84 8.60 -16.54
C ILE A 159 -4.60 8.77 -15.04
N THR A 160 -5.20 9.77 -14.39
CA THR A 160 -4.98 10.05 -12.97
C THR A 160 -6.18 10.74 -12.34
N LYS A 161 -6.18 10.85 -11.02
CA LYS A 161 -7.27 11.52 -10.29
C LYS A 161 -7.07 13.04 -10.32
N VAL A 162 -7.99 13.72 -10.99
CA VAL A 162 -7.97 15.19 -11.08
C VAL A 162 -8.92 15.79 -10.06
N TRP A 163 -8.43 16.81 -9.37
CA TRP A 163 -9.13 17.56 -8.33
C TRP A 163 -9.21 19.03 -8.70
N ARG A 164 -10.24 19.73 -8.24
CA ARG A 164 -10.39 21.18 -8.49
C ARG A 164 -9.79 22.00 -7.35
N ARG A 165 -9.75 21.44 -6.14
CA ARG A 165 -9.32 22.13 -4.92
C ARG A 165 -8.32 21.28 -4.14
N SER A 166 -7.23 21.87 -3.65
CA SER A 166 -6.28 21.14 -2.79
C SER A 166 -6.94 20.65 -1.51
N THR A 167 -7.94 21.37 -0.99
CA THR A 167 -8.70 20.96 0.20
C THR A 167 -9.45 19.65 0.00
N GLU A 168 -9.89 19.32 -1.21
CA GLU A 168 -10.54 18.05 -1.52
C GLU A 168 -9.56 16.88 -1.37
N VAL A 169 -8.33 17.06 -1.87
CA VAL A 169 -7.24 16.09 -1.73
C VAL A 169 -6.87 15.89 -0.25
N MET A 170 -6.71 16.99 0.49
CA MET A 170 -6.41 16.92 1.93
C MET A 170 -7.52 16.20 2.70
N ASN A 171 -8.78 16.58 2.45
CA ASN A 171 -9.93 15.93 3.08
C ASN A 171 -10.03 14.45 2.72
N ARG A 172 -9.72 14.08 1.48
CA ARG A 172 -9.69 12.68 1.05
C ARG A 172 -8.68 11.86 1.85
N PHE A 173 -7.43 12.30 1.94
CA PHE A 173 -6.42 11.57 2.72
C PHE A 173 -6.82 11.44 4.19
N LYS A 174 -7.40 12.50 4.77
CA LYS A 174 -7.87 12.49 6.15
C LYS A 174 -9.05 11.54 6.37
N ASP A 175 -9.99 11.50 5.42
CA ASP A 175 -11.16 10.60 5.48
C ASP A 175 -10.74 9.14 5.29
N ASP A 176 -9.83 8.87 4.34
CA ASP A 176 -9.27 7.53 4.10
C ASP A 176 -8.55 7.01 5.35
N ALA A 177 -7.70 7.84 5.99
CA ALA A 177 -7.04 7.47 7.24
C ALA A 177 -8.04 7.16 8.37
N ARG A 178 -9.07 8.00 8.55
CA ARG A 178 -10.13 7.76 9.55
C ARG A 178 -10.91 6.48 9.29
N LYS A 179 -11.17 6.16 8.01
CA LYS A 179 -11.85 4.93 7.62
C LYS A 179 -10.99 3.72 7.93
N ILE A 180 -9.71 3.75 7.60
CA ILE A 180 -8.74 2.70 7.93
C ILE A 180 -8.70 2.46 9.44
N ASP A 181 -8.56 3.51 10.25
CA ASP A 181 -8.54 3.40 11.72
C ASP A 181 -9.83 2.75 12.23
N LYS A 182 -10.99 3.22 11.75
CA LYS A 182 -12.29 2.67 12.15
C LYS A 182 -12.46 1.22 11.73
N ILE A 183 -11.99 0.83 10.55
CA ILE A 183 -12.01 -0.57 10.11
C ILE A 183 -11.12 -1.41 11.01
N SER A 184 -9.90 -0.95 11.30
CA SER A 184 -8.98 -1.64 12.22
C SER A 184 -9.61 -1.86 13.59
N GLU A 185 -10.35 -0.88 14.13
CA GLU A 185 -11.09 -1.03 15.39
C GLU A 185 -12.23 -2.06 15.30
N GLU A 186 -12.95 -2.11 14.19
CA GLU A 186 -14.04 -3.08 13.99
C GLU A 186 -13.51 -4.50 13.80
N VAL A 187 -12.38 -4.65 13.09
CA VAL A 187 -11.65 -5.92 12.97
C VAL A 187 -11.19 -6.40 14.35
N ASP A 188 -10.56 -5.53 15.14
CA ASP A 188 -10.12 -5.84 16.51
C ASP A 188 -11.30 -6.24 17.41
N LYS A 189 -12.44 -5.53 17.33
CA LYS A 189 -13.66 -5.91 18.07
C LYS A 189 -14.20 -7.27 17.66
N LEU A 190 -14.20 -7.57 16.36
CA LEU A 190 -14.71 -8.83 15.84
C LEU A 190 -13.82 -10.02 16.26
N LEU A 191 -12.50 -9.83 16.24
CA LEU A 191 -11.52 -10.88 16.54
C LEU A 191 -11.18 -11.00 18.02
N LYS A 192 -11.61 -10.08 18.90
CA LYS A 192 -11.43 -10.20 20.35
C LYS A 192 -12.11 -11.43 20.99
N SER A 193 -13.09 -12.01 20.31
CA SER A 193 -13.71 -13.28 20.70
C SER A 193 -12.84 -14.50 20.38
N ASP A 194 -11.79 -14.34 19.56
CA ASP A 194 -10.77 -15.35 19.33
C ASP A 194 -9.73 -15.31 20.47
N HIS A 195 -9.74 -16.34 21.31
CA HIS A 195 -8.80 -16.49 22.42
C HIS A 195 -7.40 -16.90 21.97
N SER A 196 -7.15 -17.10 20.67
CA SER A 196 -5.82 -17.47 20.17
C SER A 196 -4.82 -16.32 20.25
N GLY A 197 -5.24 -15.05 20.25
CA GLY A 197 -4.36 -13.86 20.24
C GLY A 197 -3.53 -13.67 18.96
N HIS A 198 -3.38 -14.72 18.15
CA HIS A 198 -2.55 -14.75 16.96
C HIS A 198 -3.19 -14.05 15.75
N GLY A 199 -4.52 -13.90 15.72
CA GLY A 199 -5.25 -13.32 14.59
C GLY A 199 -4.93 -11.83 14.35
N ILE A 200 -4.99 -10.99 15.38
CA ILE A 200 -4.78 -9.54 15.23
C ILE A 200 -3.31 -9.18 14.99
N GLU A 201 -2.37 -9.90 15.62
CA GLU A 201 -0.94 -9.69 15.39
C GLU A 201 -0.55 -10.05 13.96
N HIS A 202 -1.11 -11.14 13.42
CA HIS A 202 -0.92 -11.52 12.03
C HIS A 202 -1.45 -10.45 11.08
N ILE A 203 -2.70 -9.99 11.25
CA ILE A 203 -3.29 -8.93 10.43
C ILE A 203 -2.41 -7.68 10.46
N ASN A 204 -1.92 -7.27 11.64
CA ASN A 204 -1.06 -6.10 11.77
C ASN A 204 0.28 -6.24 11.03
N ARG A 205 0.90 -7.44 11.03
CA ARG A 205 2.14 -7.68 10.27
C ARG A 205 1.88 -7.70 8.77
N VAL A 206 0.82 -8.38 8.32
CA VAL A 206 0.40 -8.42 6.92
C VAL A 206 0.08 -7.02 6.42
N TYR A 207 -0.68 -6.23 7.18
CA TYR A 207 -1.01 -4.84 6.87
C TYR A 207 0.24 -3.98 6.68
N LYS A 208 1.14 -3.97 7.67
CA LYS A 208 2.39 -3.18 7.59
C LYS A 208 3.26 -3.59 6.41
N MET A 209 3.38 -4.89 6.14
CA MET A 209 4.15 -5.38 5.01
C MET A 209 3.49 -5.06 3.67
N SER A 210 2.16 -5.13 3.59
CA SER A 210 1.38 -4.78 2.41
C SER A 210 1.54 -3.31 2.05
N LEU A 211 1.54 -2.40 3.03
CA LEU A 211 1.79 -0.98 2.79
C LEU A 211 3.17 -0.74 2.18
N ARG A 212 4.21 -1.37 2.76
CA ARG A 212 5.58 -1.26 2.24
C ARG A 212 5.69 -1.76 0.79
N PHE A 213 5.04 -2.88 0.49
CA PHE A 213 4.99 -3.42 -0.88
C PHE A 213 4.22 -2.49 -1.82
N ALA A 214 3.08 -1.96 -1.38
CA ALA A 214 2.25 -1.06 -2.18
C ALA A 214 2.97 0.22 -2.60
N THR A 215 3.81 0.79 -1.73
CA THR A 215 4.62 1.95 -2.08
C THR A 215 5.64 1.63 -3.18
N ASN A 216 6.31 0.48 -3.10
CA ASN A 216 7.30 0.05 -4.09
C ASN A 216 6.68 -0.36 -5.43
N GLU A 217 5.48 -0.94 -5.39
CA GLU A 217 4.74 -1.39 -6.58
C GLU A 217 3.80 -0.29 -7.13
N ASN A 218 3.75 0.88 -6.49
CA ASN A 218 2.86 1.99 -6.83
C ASN A 218 1.36 1.59 -6.90
N ALA A 219 0.89 0.90 -5.86
CA ALA A 219 -0.48 0.45 -5.74
C ALA A 219 -1.36 1.43 -4.96
N ASP A 220 -2.69 1.29 -5.09
CA ASP A 220 -3.65 2.07 -4.32
C ASP A 220 -3.58 1.69 -2.83
N LEU A 221 -2.83 2.49 -2.06
CA LEU A 221 -2.61 2.27 -0.63
C LEU A 221 -3.93 2.12 0.15
N PHE A 222 -4.98 2.86 -0.24
CA PHE A 222 -6.27 2.76 0.45
C PHE A 222 -6.88 1.38 0.25
N VAL A 223 -6.95 0.90 -0.99
CA VAL A 223 -7.50 -0.43 -1.30
C VAL A 223 -6.64 -1.55 -0.71
N VAL A 224 -5.31 -1.45 -0.78
CA VAL A 224 -4.40 -2.40 -0.12
C VAL A 224 -4.67 -2.47 1.39
N SER A 225 -4.88 -1.32 2.03
CA SER A 225 -5.18 -1.24 3.46
C SER A 225 -6.46 -1.97 3.81
N LEU A 226 -7.52 -1.77 3.02
CA LEU A 226 -8.81 -2.44 3.23
C LEU A 226 -8.69 -3.95 3.07
N ILE A 227 -8.05 -4.43 2.00
CA ILE A 227 -7.87 -5.86 1.75
C ILE A 227 -7.07 -6.50 2.89
N ALA A 228 -5.95 -5.89 3.29
CA ALA A 228 -5.09 -6.44 4.34
C ALA A 228 -5.75 -6.45 5.72
N LEU A 229 -6.55 -5.45 6.08
CA LEU A 229 -7.27 -5.46 7.36
C LEU A 229 -8.44 -6.45 7.38
N LEU A 230 -9.05 -6.73 6.22
CA LEU A 230 -10.27 -7.54 6.11
C LEU A 230 -10.04 -8.99 5.64
N HIS A 231 -8.84 -9.37 5.20
CA HIS A 231 -8.65 -10.68 4.54
C HIS A 231 -8.99 -11.89 5.42
N GLU A 232 -8.90 -11.77 6.75
CA GLU A 232 -9.15 -12.87 7.70
C GLU A 232 -10.49 -12.76 8.46
N VAL A 233 -11.28 -11.69 8.27
CA VAL A 233 -12.52 -11.49 9.06
C VAL A 233 -13.65 -12.46 8.71
N ASP A 234 -13.47 -13.25 7.66
CA ASP A 234 -14.41 -14.27 7.20
C ASP A 234 -13.73 -15.65 7.09
N ASP A 235 -12.63 -15.94 7.82
CA ASP A 235 -12.02 -17.29 7.83
C ASP A 235 -13.07 -18.32 8.27
N TYR A 236 -13.26 -19.36 7.43
CA TYR A 236 -14.21 -20.45 7.65
C TYR A 236 -13.99 -21.18 8.97
N LYS A 237 -12.77 -21.18 9.51
CA LYS A 237 -12.43 -21.81 10.80
C LYS A 237 -13.04 -21.07 11.98
N LEU A 238 -13.22 -19.75 11.85
CA LEU A 238 -13.74 -18.90 12.90
C LEU A 238 -15.23 -18.63 12.72
N PHE A 239 -15.69 -18.45 11.48
CA PHE A 239 -17.03 -17.94 11.17
C PHE A 239 -17.88 -18.90 10.30
N GLY A 240 -17.34 -20.06 9.93
CA GLY A 240 -18.03 -21.07 9.13
C GLY A 240 -18.06 -20.77 7.62
N GLU A 241 -18.41 -21.79 6.82
CA GLU A 241 -18.38 -21.71 5.36
C GLU A 241 -19.32 -20.65 4.78
N ALA A 242 -20.50 -20.44 5.39
CA ALA A 242 -21.46 -19.46 4.92
C ALA A 242 -20.92 -18.02 4.99
N SER A 243 -20.16 -17.67 6.04
CA SER A 243 -19.50 -16.36 6.14
C SER A 243 -18.37 -16.24 5.13
N ALA A 244 -17.51 -17.27 5.04
CA ALA A 244 -16.38 -17.31 4.12
C ALA A 244 -16.80 -17.16 2.64
N CYS A 245 -17.88 -17.83 2.22
CA CYS A 245 -18.38 -17.76 0.85
C CYS A 245 -18.98 -16.38 0.52
N ASN A 246 -19.67 -15.77 1.48
CA ASN A 246 -20.41 -14.52 1.25
C ASN A 246 -19.64 -13.25 1.62
N LEU A 247 -18.51 -13.38 2.32
CA LEU A 247 -17.73 -12.29 2.91
C LEU A 247 -18.61 -11.35 3.75
N THR A 248 -19.41 -11.96 4.63
CA THR A 248 -20.47 -11.26 5.39
C THR A 248 -19.87 -10.20 6.32
N ASN A 249 -18.80 -10.53 7.03
CA ASN A 249 -18.18 -9.61 7.98
C ASN A 249 -17.45 -8.47 7.27
N ALA A 250 -16.70 -8.77 6.20
CA ALA A 250 -16.03 -7.75 5.41
C ALA A 250 -17.01 -6.72 4.84
N LYS A 251 -18.15 -7.17 4.28
CA LYS A 251 -19.23 -6.28 3.80
C LYS A 251 -19.80 -5.42 4.92
N MET A 252 -20.18 -6.04 6.04
CA MET A 252 -20.75 -5.34 7.19
C MET A 252 -19.80 -4.24 7.72
N ILE A 253 -18.51 -4.54 7.85
CA ILE A 253 -17.50 -3.57 8.33
C ILE A 253 -17.34 -2.42 7.33
N MET A 254 -17.27 -2.70 6.04
CA MET A 254 -17.16 -1.67 4.99
C MET A 254 -18.41 -0.77 4.92
N ASP A 255 -19.61 -1.33 5.07
CA ASP A 255 -20.86 -0.56 5.12
C ASP A 255 -20.90 0.36 6.35
N LYS A 256 -20.53 -0.15 7.53
CA LYS A 256 -20.46 0.63 8.78
C LYS A 256 -19.45 1.78 8.71
N THR A 257 -18.44 1.65 7.85
CA THR A 257 -17.39 2.65 7.63
C THR A 257 -17.60 3.50 6.37
N LYS A 258 -18.74 3.32 5.68
CA LYS A 258 -19.16 4.12 4.51
C LYS A 258 -18.14 4.05 3.36
N ILE A 259 -17.61 2.86 3.10
CA ILE A 259 -16.82 2.59 1.88
C ILE A 259 -17.78 2.55 0.69
N ASP A 260 -17.41 3.21 -0.41
CA ASP A 260 -18.23 3.24 -1.62
C ASP A 260 -18.28 1.87 -2.31
N SER A 261 -19.38 1.58 -3.02
CA SER A 261 -19.65 0.26 -3.60
C SER A 261 -18.57 -0.22 -4.57
N LYS A 262 -18.00 0.68 -5.38
CA LYS A 262 -16.93 0.34 -6.33
C LYS A 262 -15.66 -0.10 -5.60
N THR A 263 -15.30 0.59 -4.53
CA THR A 263 -14.18 0.19 -3.67
C THR A 263 -14.47 -1.14 -2.97
N GLN A 264 -15.68 -1.33 -2.45
CA GLN A 264 -16.06 -2.60 -1.80
C GLN A 264 -15.92 -3.79 -2.75
N GLU A 265 -16.41 -3.66 -4.00
CA GLU A 265 -16.31 -4.72 -5.00
C GLU A 265 -14.86 -5.14 -5.25
N ARG A 266 -13.96 -4.17 -5.51
CA ARG A 266 -12.51 -4.42 -5.68
C ARG A 266 -11.89 -5.16 -4.48
N VAL A 267 -12.27 -4.76 -3.27
CA VAL A 267 -11.77 -5.37 -2.02
C VAL A 267 -12.26 -6.81 -1.89
N LEU A 268 -13.56 -7.06 -2.09
CA LEU A 268 -14.17 -8.38 -1.95
C LEU A 268 -13.65 -9.37 -3.01
N GLU A 269 -13.47 -8.94 -4.25
CA GLU A 269 -12.87 -9.75 -5.31
C GLU A 269 -11.45 -10.20 -4.94
N SER A 270 -10.67 -9.29 -4.35
CA SER A 270 -9.31 -9.59 -3.89
C SER A 270 -9.34 -10.59 -2.72
N ILE A 271 -10.14 -10.36 -1.68
CA ILE A 271 -10.24 -11.26 -0.51
C ILE A 271 -10.66 -12.68 -0.93
N LYS A 272 -11.60 -12.82 -1.89
CA LYS A 272 -12.03 -14.13 -2.39
C LYS A 272 -10.91 -14.96 -2.96
N THR A 273 -9.84 -14.34 -3.46
CA THR A 273 -8.77 -15.03 -4.20
C THR A 273 -7.46 -15.17 -3.41
N ILE A 274 -7.37 -14.58 -2.22
CA ILE A 274 -6.20 -14.69 -1.33
C ILE A 274 -6.21 -16.02 -0.55
N GLY A 275 -5.03 -16.62 -0.41
CA GLY A 275 -4.75 -17.74 0.49
C GLY A 275 -4.04 -18.94 -0.15
N TYR A 276 -3.23 -19.66 0.64
CA TYR A 276 -2.40 -20.76 0.12
C TYR A 276 -3.22 -21.90 -0.49
N LYS A 277 -4.31 -22.35 0.14
CA LYS A 277 -5.14 -23.43 -0.43
C LYS A 277 -5.79 -23.04 -1.77
N LYS A 278 -6.15 -21.77 -1.92
CA LYS A 278 -6.69 -21.21 -3.18
C LYS A 278 -5.61 -21.20 -4.28
N SER A 279 -4.34 -20.95 -3.91
CA SER A 279 -3.18 -21.16 -4.80
C SER A 279 -3.19 -22.47 -5.54
N LEU A 280 -3.38 -23.54 -4.77
CA LEU A 280 -3.19 -24.90 -5.23
C LEU A 280 -4.32 -25.29 -6.17
N ALA A 281 -5.41 -24.52 -6.16
CA ALA A 281 -6.54 -24.62 -7.08
C ALA A 281 -6.41 -23.69 -8.31
N GLY A 282 -5.29 -22.97 -8.46
CA GLY A 282 -5.10 -21.97 -9.52
C GLY A 282 -5.87 -20.66 -9.31
N ILE A 283 -6.48 -20.45 -8.14
CA ILE A 283 -7.25 -19.25 -7.82
C ILE A 283 -6.30 -18.20 -7.26
N ARG A 284 -6.22 -17.05 -7.93
CA ARG A 284 -5.25 -15.98 -7.67
C ARG A 284 -5.87 -14.59 -7.81
N PRO A 285 -5.40 -13.60 -7.02
CA PRO A 285 -5.79 -12.22 -7.25
C PRO A 285 -5.32 -11.72 -8.62
N ALA A 286 -6.20 -10.98 -9.30
CA ALA A 286 -5.91 -10.35 -10.58
C ALA A 286 -5.50 -8.88 -10.43
N SER A 287 -5.97 -8.20 -9.38
CA SER A 287 -5.62 -6.83 -9.07
C SER A 287 -4.22 -6.75 -8.45
N LEU A 288 -3.48 -5.68 -8.76
CA LEU A 288 -2.18 -5.42 -8.14
C LEU A 288 -2.30 -5.36 -6.61
N GLU A 289 -3.34 -4.70 -6.09
CA GLU A 289 -3.58 -4.59 -4.65
C GLU A 289 -3.83 -5.96 -4.00
N GLY A 290 -4.58 -6.84 -4.68
CA GLY A 290 -4.81 -8.20 -4.20
C GLY A 290 -3.54 -9.07 -4.25
N MET A 291 -2.72 -8.91 -5.30
CA MET A 291 -1.42 -9.59 -5.42
C MET A 291 -0.49 -9.21 -4.26
N ILE A 292 -0.42 -7.91 -3.94
CA ILE A 292 0.38 -7.39 -2.83
C ILE A 292 -0.03 -7.99 -1.51
N VAL A 293 -1.32 -8.01 -1.19
CA VAL A 293 -1.80 -8.55 0.09
C VAL A 293 -1.63 -10.07 0.13
N SER A 294 -1.84 -10.77 -0.98
CA SER A 294 -1.56 -12.21 -1.07
C SER A 294 -0.10 -12.52 -0.79
N ASP A 295 0.83 -11.78 -1.39
CA ASP A 295 2.26 -11.97 -1.16
C ASP A 295 2.64 -11.64 0.28
N ALA A 296 2.07 -10.59 0.86
CA ALA A 296 2.29 -10.23 2.26
C ALA A 296 1.79 -11.30 3.23
N ASP A 297 0.58 -11.84 3.03
CA ASP A 297 0.04 -12.95 3.82
C ASP A 297 0.97 -14.18 3.75
N MET A 298 1.36 -14.58 2.53
CA MET A 298 2.27 -15.71 2.34
C MET A 298 3.66 -15.46 2.95
N CYS A 299 4.20 -14.24 2.84
CA CYS A 299 5.47 -13.88 3.46
C CYS A 299 5.40 -13.93 4.99
N ASP A 300 4.27 -13.59 5.62
CA ASP A 300 4.09 -13.71 7.08
C ASP A 300 4.04 -15.17 7.55
N GLY A 301 3.72 -16.10 6.64
CA GLY A 301 3.85 -17.54 6.84
C GLY A 301 5.26 -18.09 6.63
N LEU A 302 6.24 -17.25 6.23
CA LEU A 302 7.62 -17.66 5.92
C LEU A 302 8.63 -17.05 6.91
N GLY A 303 9.86 -17.57 6.92
CA GLY A 303 10.96 -17.08 7.77
C GLY A 303 10.78 -17.47 9.24
N ALA A 304 11.43 -16.73 10.14
CA ALA A 304 11.44 -17.06 11.57
C ALA A 304 10.03 -17.13 12.18
N THR A 305 9.19 -16.12 11.93
CA THR A 305 7.80 -16.12 12.38
C THR A 305 7.00 -17.26 11.77
N GLY A 306 7.24 -17.58 10.49
CA GLY A 306 6.62 -18.73 9.82
C GLY A 306 6.92 -20.05 10.51
N ILE A 307 8.18 -20.28 10.89
CA ILE A 307 8.61 -21.49 11.63
C ILE A 307 7.90 -21.58 12.98
N LEU A 308 7.91 -20.50 13.76
CA LEU A 308 7.28 -20.46 15.09
C LEU A 308 5.77 -20.72 15.01
N ARG A 309 5.06 -20.02 14.12
CA ARG A 309 3.61 -20.21 13.92
C ARG A 309 3.27 -21.61 13.45
N THR A 310 4.08 -22.15 12.54
CA THR A 310 3.92 -23.54 12.08
C THR A 310 4.03 -24.49 13.25
N PHE A 311 5.05 -24.35 14.10
CA PHE A 311 5.21 -25.21 15.26
C PHE A 311 4.08 -25.05 16.28
N GLU A 312 3.70 -23.82 16.63
CA GLU A 312 2.59 -23.56 17.56
C GLU A 312 1.30 -24.22 17.09
N TYR A 313 0.98 -24.08 15.81
CA TYR A 313 -0.19 -24.73 15.23
C TYR A 313 -0.09 -26.25 15.30
N GLN A 314 1.01 -26.84 14.81
CA GLN A 314 1.21 -28.30 14.85
C GLN A 314 1.17 -28.86 16.29
N LYS A 315 1.79 -28.15 17.23
CA LYS A 315 1.82 -28.51 18.66
C LYS A 315 0.41 -28.51 19.28
N ASN A 316 -0.46 -27.58 18.90
CA ASN A 316 -1.85 -27.56 19.36
C ASN A 316 -2.64 -28.80 18.92
N TYR A 317 -2.20 -29.50 17.87
CA TYR A 317 -2.74 -30.80 17.43
C TYR A 317 -1.90 -32.00 17.90
N GLY A 318 -1.01 -31.81 18.88
CA GLY A 318 -0.19 -32.88 19.45
C GLY A 318 0.94 -33.37 18.52
N ARG A 319 1.30 -32.60 17.50
CA ARG A 319 2.36 -32.96 16.55
C ARG A 319 3.72 -32.44 17.01
N PRO A 320 4.80 -33.22 16.86
CA PRO A 320 6.14 -32.77 17.22
C PRO A 320 6.66 -31.71 16.25
N PHE A 321 7.74 -31.02 16.65
CA PHE A 321 8.44 -30.14 15.72
C PHE A 321 9.07 -30.95 14.58
N PHE A 322 9.83 -32.00 14.92
CA PHE A 322 10.53 -32.84 13.98
C PHE A 322 10.35 -34.33 14.33
N ASN A 323 10.10 -35.15 13.31
CA ASN A 323 10.11 -36.60 13.40
C ASN A 323 11.00 -37.16 12.30
N LYS A 324 12.23 -37.57 12.66
CA LYS A 324 13.25 -38.04 11.72
C LYS A 324 12.83 -39.26 10.88
N ASN A 325 11.83 -40.02 11.32
CA ASN A 325 11.38 -41.25 10.66
C ASN A 325 10.22 -41.01 9.67
N VAL A 326 9.74 -39.76 9.51
CA VAL A 326 8.56 -39.46 8.68
C VAL A 326 8.89 -38.34 7.69
N PHE A 327 9.09 -38.71 6.44
CA PHE A 327 9.33 -37.77 5.34
C PHE A 327 8.02 -37.28 4.72
N PRO A 328 7.98 -36.04 4.17
CA PRO A 328 6.80 -35.55 3.48
C PRO A 328 6.60 -36.28 2.16
N ASN A 329 5.33 -36.47 1.77
CA ASN A 329 4.92 -37.22 0.57
C ASN A 329 5.30 -36.52 -0.76
N GLY A 330 5.79 -35.27 -0.71
CA GLY A 330 6.38 -34.56 -1.86
C GLY A 330 5.39 -33.98 -2.88
N ASN A 331 4.16 -34.49 -2.96
CA ASN A 331 3.11 -34.02 -3.87
C ASN A 331 2.00 -33.29 -3.11
N VAL A 332 2.00 -31.96 -3.19
CA VAL A 332 0.95 -31.12 -2.58
C VAL A 332 0.09 -30.50 -3.67
N ASN A 333 -1.21 -30.82 -3.63
CA ASN A 333 -2.26 -30.16 -4.40
C ASN A 333 -3.42 -29.78 -3.46
N ARG A 334 -4.47 -29.14 -3.99
CA ARG A 334 -5.60 -28.67 -3.18
C ARG A 334 -6.23 -29.75 -2.30
N ASP A 335 -6.39 -30.96 -2.83
CA ASP A 335 -7.13 -32.05 -2.20
C ASP A 335 -6.29 -32.84 -1.19
N THR A 336 -4.98 -32.86 -1.42
CA THR A 336 -3.99 -33.52 -0.56
C THR A 336 -3.42 -32.58 0.51
N TYR A 337 -3.49 -31.26 0.31
CA TYR A 337 -3.00 -30.28 1.27
C TYR A 337 -3.79 -30.35 2.57
N ASN A 338 -3.10 -30.74 3.64
CA ASN A 338 -3.59 -30.66 5.00
C ASN A 338 -2.87 -29.54 5.76
N ILE A 339 -3.58 -28.92 6.69
CA ILE A 339 -2.97 -27.89 7.56
C ILE A 339 -2.26 -28.58 8.74
N VAL A 340 -2.77 -29.74 9.18
CA VAL A 340 -2.14 -30.56 10.24
C VAL A 340 -1.33 -31.66 9.57
N ASP A 341 -0.01 -31.59 9.70
CA ASP A 341 0.92 -32.56 9.14
C ASP A 341 1.48 -33.48 10.23
N ASP A 342 2.30 -34.46 9.85
CA ASP A 342 2.92 -35.38 10.80
C ASP A 342 3.91 -34.69 11.75
N CYS A 343 4.56 -33.62 11.30
CA CYS A 343 5.37 -32.72 12.13
C CYS A 343 5.52 -31.33 11.49
N ALA A 344 6.02 -30.34 12.25
CA ALA A 344 6.25 -28.99 11.75
C ALA A 344 7.26 -28.93 10.60
N VAL A 345 8.29 -29.78 10.63
CA VAL A 345 9.25 -29.90 9.51
C VAL A 345 8.56 -30.37 8.23
N CYS A 346 7.65 -31.36 8.28
CA CYS A 346 6.88 -31.77 7.09
C CYS A 346 6.10 -30.59 6.48
N HIS A 347 5.43 -29.79 7.33
CA HIS A 347 4.72 -28.60 6.87
C HIS A 347 5.65 -27.55 6.22
N CYS A 348 6.92 -27.49 6.63
CA CYS A 348 7.90 -26.63 5.97
C CYS A 348 8.10 -27.02 4.50
N PHE A 349 8.13 -28.32 4.18
CA PHE A 349 8.23 -28.82 2.81
C PHE A 349 6.91 -28.70 2.03
N ASP A 350 5.79 -28.97 2.69
CA ASP A 350 4.47 -28.95 2.04
C ASP A 350 3.96 -27.55 1.73
N LYS A 351 4.44 -26.54 2.49
CA LYS A 351 4.05 -25.14 2.31
C LYS A 351 5.25 -24.19 2.26
N LEU A 352 5.97 -23.98 3.37
CA LEU A 352 6.85 -22.82 3.54
C LEU A 352 7.89 -22.69 2.41
N LEU A 353 8.61 -23.78 2.11
CA LEU A 353 9.66 -23.76 1.10
C LEU A 353 9.12 -23.49 -0.32
N ARG A 354 7.83 -23.74 -0.57
CA ARG A 354 7.16 -23.51 -1.87
C ARG A 354 6.63 -22.09 -2.03
N LEU A 355 6.52 -21.31 -0.95
CA LEU A 355 5.92 -19.97 -1.01
C LEU A 355 6.73 -19.02 -1.89
N LYS A 356 8.06 -19.11 -1.88
CA LYS A 356 8.96 -18.24 -2.66
C LYS A 356 8.64 -18.26 -4.16
N SER A 357 8.36 -19.43 -4.74
CA SER A 357 8.15 -19.59 -6.18
C SER A 357 6.76 -19.13 -6.66
N ILE A 358 5.83 -18.86 -5.74
CA ILE A 358 4.45 -18.49 -6.09
C ILE A 358 4.11 -17.03 -5.81
N MET A 359 5.09 -16.22 -5.40
CA MET A 359 4.92 -14.78 -5.19
C MET A 359 4.62 -14.07 -6.51
N LEU A 360 3.70 -13.11 -6.46
CA LEU A 360 3.11 -12.47 -7.64
C LEU A 360 3.84 -11.17 -8.00
N THR A 361 4.29 -10.41 -7.00
CA THR A 361 4.91 -9.09 -7.12
C THR A 361 6.44 -9.15 -7.00
N ASN A 362 7.14 -8.09 -7.42
CA ASN A 362 8.60 -8.03 -7.27
C ASN A 362 8.99 -7.89 -5.79
N SER A 363 8.27 -7.05 -5.06
CA SER A 363 8.45 -6.82 -3.62
C SER A 363 8.21 -8.10 -2.81
N GLY A 364 7.17 -8.87 -3.17
CA GLY A 364 6.88 -10.18 -2.57
C GLY A 364 7.98 -11.20 -2.83
N LYS A 365 8.47 -11.30 -4.09
CA LYS A 365 9.58 -12.20 -4.45
C LYS A 365 10.86 -11.90 -3.68
N GLU A 366 11.21 -10.62 -3.54
CA GLU A 366 12.41 -10.21 -2.82
C GLU A 366 12.32 -10.55 -1.32
N GLU A 367 11.22 -10.20 -0.67
CA GLU A 367 11.00 -10.51 0.75
C GLU A 367 10.93 -12.02 0.99
N ALA A 368 10.22 -12.75 0.13
CA ALA A 368 10.12 -14.20 0.22
C ALA A 368 11.46 -14.88 0.03
N SER A 369 12.35 -14.37 -0.84
CA SER A 369 13.70 -14.92 -0.97
C SER A 369 14.47 -14.80 0.34
N ARG A 370 14.51 -13.61 0.95
CA ARG A 370 15.20 -13.39 2.23
C ARG A 370 14.65 -14.28 3.34
N ARG A 371 13.32 -14.45 3.42
CA ARG A 371 12.68 -15.30 4.43
C ARG A 371 12.84 -16.79 4.16
N HIS A 372 12.87 -17.21 2.89
CA HIS A 372 13.11 -18.59 2.49
C HIS A 372 14.51 -19.05 2.96
N ASP A 373 15.52 -18.21 2.78
CA ASP A 373 16.90 -18.54 3.17
C ASP A 373 17.02 -18.80 4.69
N ILE A 374 16.22 -18.10 5.51
CA ILE A 374 16.12 -18.36 6.96
C ILE A 374 15.57 -19.76 7.24
N VAL A 375 14.50 -20.16 6.55
CA VAL A 375 13.89 -21.49 6.73
C VAL A 375 14.86 -22.59 6.30
N VAL A 376 15.51 -22.42 5.16
CA VAL A 376 16.51 -23.37 4.66
C VAL A 376 17.69 -23.51 5.63
N SER A 377 18.26 -22.38 6.07
CA SER A 377 19.37 -22.40 7.03
C SER A 377 18.98 -23.04 8.36
N PHE A 378 17.78 -22.73 8.88
CA PHE A 378 17.26 -23.34 10.09
C PHE A 378 17.15 -24.87 9.96
N LEU A 379 16.61 -25.37 8.84
CA LEU A 379 16.48 -26.81 8.61
C LEU A 379 17.85 -27.51 8.52
N TYR A 380 18.83 -26.93 7.81
CA TYR A 380 20.20 -27.48 7.79
C TYR A 380 20.82 -27.58 9.19
N HIS A 381 20.69 -26.52 10.00
CA HIS A 381 21.21 -26.53 11.37
C HIS A 381 20.50 -27.59 12.23
N LEU A 382 19.18 -27.65 12.16
CA LEU A 382 18.38 -28.65 12.85
C LEU A 382 18.80 -30.08 12.48
N PHE A 383 18.91 -30.39 11.19
CA PHE A 383 19.26 -31.75 10.74
C PHE A 383 20.69 -32.14 11.14
N LYS A 384 21.61 -31.18 11.17
CA LYS A 384 22.96 -31.38 11.68
C LYS A 384 22.96 -31.67 13.19
N GLU A 385 22.22 -30.90 13.97
CA GLU A 385 22.12 -31.08 15.43
C GLU A 385 21.47 -32.43 15.81
N GLU A 386 20.47 -32.85 15.03
CA GLU A 386 19.75 -34.12 15.21
C GLU A 386 20.48 -35.34 14.60
N ASN A 387 21.65 -35.14 13.97
CA ASN A 387 22.41 -36.16 13.24
C ASN A 387 21.56 -36.91 12.20
N ALA A 388 20.83 -36.16 11.37
CA ALA A 388 19.92 -36.66 10.34
C ALA A 388 20.45 -36.37 8.91
N PRO A 389 21.50 -37.06 8.44
CA PRO A 389 22.10 -36.81 7.13
C PRO A 389 21.13 -37.07 5.96
N GLU A 390 20.21 -38.03 6.09
CA GLU A 390 19.21 -38.35 5.07
C GLU A 390 18.24 -37.17 4.84
N TRP A 391 17.97 -36.38 5.88
CA TRP A 391 17.15 -35.17 5.76
C TRP A 391 17.89 -34.01 5.12
N THR A 392 19.22 -33.95 5.27
CA THR A 392 20.06 -32.98 4.57
C THR A 392 20.02 -33.26 3.07
N GLU A 393 20.24 -34.52 2.67
CA GLU A 393 20.13 -34.96 1.27
C GLU A 393 18.71 -34.75 0.71
N TYR A 394 17.68 -35.03 1.50
CA TYR A 394 16.29 -34.75 1.11
C TYR A 394 16.05 -33.26 0.85
N LEU A 395 16.55 -32.38 1.73
CA LEU A 395 16.45 -30.94 1.55
C LEU A 395 17.20 -30.46 0.30
N ASP A 396 18.41 -30.96 0.06
CA ASP A 396 19.20 -30.63 -1.14
C ASP A 396 18.42 -30.98 -2.42
N ASN A 397 17.95 -32.22 -2.52
CA ASN A 397 17.14 -32.69 -3.65
C ASN A 397 15.85 -31.88 -3.82
N PHE A 398 15.19 -31.53 -2.72
CA PHE A 398 13.98 -30.73 -2.76
C PHE A 398 14.25 -29.31 -3.31
N LEU A 399 15.33 -28.66 -2.87
CA LEU A 399 15.70 -27.33 -3.33
C LEU A 399 16.18 -27.31 -4.78
N GLU A 400 16.81 -28.39 -5.27
CA GLU A 400 17.15 -28.54 -6.68
C GLU A 400 15.90 -28.64 -7.55
N ASN A 401 14.92 -29.46 -7.15
CA ASN A 401 13.65 -29.61 -7.86
C ASN A 401 12.77 -28.36 -7.85
N LEU A 402 12.98 -27.44 -6.89
CA LEU A 402 12.28 -26.14 -6.90
C LEU A 402 12.89 -25.12 -7.87
N LYS A 403 14.12 -25.33 -8.33
CA LYS A 403 14.80 -24.45 -9.29
C LYS A 403 14.50 -24.81 -10.74
N SER A 404 14.22 -26.08 -11.01
CA SER A 404 13.74 -26.60 -12.30
C SER A 404 12.28 -26.24 -12.54
#